data_AF-A0A4Z2DGU1-F1
#
_entry.id   AF-A0A4Z2DGU1-F1
#
_cell.length_a   1.000
_cell.length_b   1.000
_cell.length_c   1.000
_cell.angle_alpha   90.00
_cell.angle_beta   90.00
_cell.angle_gamma   90.00
#
_symmetry.space_group_name_H-M   'P 1'
#
loop_
_entity.id
_entity.type
_entity.pdbx_description
1 polymer ?
#
loop_
_entity_poly.entity_id
_entity_poly.type
_entity_poly.pdbx_seq_one_letter_code
_entity_poly.pdbx_strand_id
1 'polypeptide(L)'
;MVGVGPENSNALGRISIVGYAGEVLCNITVKPEGEVCDYRTSWSGLREEDMLHAMPYPYVRKQVESIMHNRIVVGHMLENDFAVLNVKHPPHLVRDTGKVPYPKLLAGFPIQIPIGLRALTLRLFGISIQNAEHCSIEDARASMAIYRLVKNMWEADLLKTSQ
;
A
#
# COMPACT_ATOMS: atom_id res chain seq x y z
N MET A 1 0.59 0.17 9.55
CA MET A 1 -0.35 0.86 10.46
C MET A 1 -0.06 0.46 11.89
N VAL A 2 -0.44 1.29 12.85
CA VAL A 2 -0.39 1.02 14.30
C VAL A 2 -1.80 1.14 14.90
N GLY A 3 -1.95 0.71 16.15
CA GLY A 3 -3.14 0.86 16.97
C GLY A 3 -3.08 2.09 17.87
N VAL A 4 -4.17 2.86 17.93
CA VAL A 4 -4.28 4.03 18.84
C VAL A 4 -5.52 3.96 19.71
N GLY A 5 -5.40 4.46 20.94
CA GLY A 5 -6.49 4.60 21.89
C GLY A 5 -7.06 3.28 22.44
N PRO A 6 -8.12 3.34 23.28
CA PRO A 6 -8.67 2.18 23.97
C PRO A 6 -9.27 1.12 23.05
N GLU A 7 -9.80 1.55 21.89
CA GLU A 7 -10.42 0.66 20.90
C GLU A 7 -9.41 0.05 19.89
N ASN A 8 -8.09 0.28 20.08
CA ASN A 8 -7.03 -0.15 19.15
C ASN A 8 -7.35 0.22 17.69
N SER A 9 -7.79 1.46 17.47
CA SER A 9 -8.19 1.95 16.14
C SER A 9 -6.99 2.07 15.21
N ASN A 10 -7.19 1.83 13.91
CA ASN A 10 -6.12 1.89 12.91
C ASN A 10 -5.62 3.33 12.71
N ALA A 11 -4.31 3.54 12.85
CA ALA A 11 -3.66 4.80 12.53
C ALA A 11 -2.39 4.60 11.68
N LEU A 12 -1.98 5.68 11.00
CA LEU A 12 -0.77 5.68 10.20
C LEU A 12 0.47 5.76 11.10
N GLY A 13 1.31 4.73 11.07
CA GLY A 13 2.60 4.71 11.79
C GLY A 13 3.82 4.78 10.88
N ARG A 14 3.69 4.38 9.61
CA ARG A 14 4.74 4.48 8.59
C ARG A 14 4.08 4.52 7.21
N ILE A 15 4.67 5.29 6.31
CA ILE A 15 4.26 5.33 4.90
C ILE A 15 5.48 5.22 4.00
N SER A 16 5.35 4.44 2.94
CA SER A 16 6.33 4.37 1.85
C SER A 16 5.63 4.58 0.51
N ILE A 17 6.23 5.42 -0.34
CA ILE A 17 5.81 5.63 -1.73
C ILE A 17 7.00 5.36 -2.61
N VAL A 18 6.79 4.55 -3.65
CA VAL A 18 7.80 4.25 -4.67
C VAL A 18 7.35 4.73 -6.02
N GLY A 19 8.31 5.12 -6.86
CA GLY A 19 8.04 5.44 -8.26
C GLY A 19 7.90 4.18 -9.11
N TYR A 20 7.68 4.39 -10.41
CA TYR A 20 7.37 3.32 -11.34
C TYR A 20 8.52 2.30 -11.49
N ALA A 21 9.77 2.75 -11.36
CA ALA A 21 10.94 1.87 -11.41
C ALA A 21 11.25 1.23 -10.05
N GLY A 22 10.56 1.61 -8.98
CA GLY A 22 10.75 1.10 -7.62
C GLY A 22 11.70 1.94 -6.76
N GLU A 23 12.13 3.11 -7.25
CA GLU A 23 12.84 4.12 -6.48
C GLU A 23 11.97 4.65 -5.34
N VAL A 24 12.56 4.91 -4.17
CA VAL A 24 11.81 5.40 -3.00
C VAL A 24 11.62 6.91 -3.14
N LEU A 25 10.37 7.35 -3.22
CA LEU A 25 9.98 8.76 -3.29
C LEU A 25 9.66 9.33 -1.90
N CYS A 26 9.16 8.47 -1.00
CA CYS A 26 8.82 8.81 0.38
C CYS A 26 8.99 7.55 1.24
N ASN A 27 9.59 7.70 2.42
CA ASN A 27 9.62 6.69 3.47
C ASN A 27 9.71 7.39 4.82
N ILE A 28 8.59 7.48 5.53
CA ILE A 28 8.46 8.32 6.73
C ILE A 28 7.76 7.53 7.83
N THR A 29 8.37 7.51 9.03
CA THR A 29 7.68 7.11 10.27
C THR A 29 6.79 8.26 10.75
N VAL A 30 5.56 7.94 11.10
CA VAL A 30 4.50 8.92 11.37
C VAL A 30 4.05 8.82 12.81
N LYS A 31 3.96 9.97 13.48
CA LYS A 31 3.35 10.09 14.79
C LYS A 31 1.84 10.29 14.59
N PRO A 32 1.01 9.29 14.93
CA PRO A 32 -0.43 9.37 14.72
C PRO A 32 -1.10 10.38 15.68
N GLU A 33 -2.32 10.77 15.35
CA GLU A 33 -3.18 11.56 16.24
C GLU A 33 -3.80 10.61 17.29
N GLY A 34 -3.12 10.45 18.41
CA GLY A 34 -3.53 9.56 19.51
C GLY A 34 -2.34 8.86 20.16
N GLU A 35 -2.57 8.30 21.35
CA GLU A 35 -1.57 7.48 22.02
C GLU A 35 -1.53 6.09 21.38
N VAL A 36 -0.33 5.66 21.00
CA VAL A 36 -0.11 4.32 20.41
C VAL A 36 -0.22 3.29 21.51
N CYS A 37 -1.21 2.40 21.41
CA CYS A 37 -1.40 1.29 22.36
C CYS A 37 -0.85 -0.04 21.81
N ASP A 38 -0.68 -0.15 20.50
CA ASP A 38 -0.19 -1.36 19.83
C ASP A 38 0.61 -1.00 18.56
N TYR A 39 1.91 -1.29 18.56
CA TYR A 39 2.77 -1.02 17.41
C TYR A 39 2.56 -1.99 16.25
N ARG A 40 1.94 -3.15 16.48
CA ARG A 40 1.73 -4.20 15.48
C ARG A 40 3.01 -4.58 14.77
N THR A 41 4.10 -4.73 15.52
CA THR A 41 5.48 -4.81 15.02
C THR A 41 5.67 -5.86 13.93
N SER A 42 5.02 -7.02 14.03
CA SER A 42 5.05 -8.05 12.98
C SER A 42 4.58 -7.56 11.60
N TRP A 43 3.67 -6.58 11.55
CA TRP A 43 3.10 -6.01 10.32
C TRP A 43 3.58 -4.60 9.99
N SER A 44 4.12 -3.87 10.96
CA SER A 44 4.54 -2.48 10.78
C SER A 44 6.07 -2.31 10.75
N GLY A 45 6.79 -3.23 11.40
CA GLY A 45 8.20 -3.09 11.73
C GLY A 45 8.50 -1.90 12.65
N LEU A 46 7.49 -1.39 13.37
CA LEU A 46 7.62 -0.23 14.27
C LEU A 46 7.73 -0.65 15.73
N ARG A 47 8.46 0.17 16.48
CA ARG A 47 8.67 0.13 17.93
C ARG A 47 8.49 1.54 18.51
N GLU A 48 8.45 1.64 19.83
CA GLU A 48 8.35 2.92 20.53
C GLU A 48 9.53 3.85 20.21
N GLU A 49 10.74 3.30 20.11
CA GLU A 49 11.95 4.04 19.74
C GLU A 49 11.84 4.72 18.36
N ASP A 50 11.11 4.12 17.40
CA ASP A 50 10.87 4.74 16.09
C ASP A 50 10.03 6.03 16.21
N MET A 51 9.25 6.17 17.28
CA MET A 51 8.37 7.33 17.49
C MET A 51 9.12 8.58 17.97
N LEU A 52 10.35 8.42 18.48
CA LEU A 52 11.20 9.53 18.93
C LEU A 52 11.53 10.49 17.79
N HIS A 53 11.62 9.98 16.56
CA HIS A 53 11.95 10.74 15.35
C HIS A 53 10.78 10.78 14.36
N ALA A 54 9.58 10.40 14.77
CA ALA A 54 8.42 10.34 13.90
C ALA A 54 7.88 11.73 13.56
N MET A 55 7.49 11.91 12.29
CA MET A 55 6.94 13.16 11.79
C MET A 55 5.44 13.26 12.14
N PRO A 56 4.92 14.45 12.51
CA PRO A 56 3.50 14.62 12.82
C PRO A 56 2.60 14.27 11.64
N TYR A 57 1.53 13.49 11.91
CA TYR A 57 0.59 13.05 10.89
C TYR A 57 0.09 14.14 9.92
N PRO A 58 -0.34 15.34 10.37
CA PRO A 58 -0.83 16.38 9.45
C PRO A 58 0.21 16.85 8.44
N TYR A 59 1.49 16.84 8.81
CA TYR A 59 2.58 17.23 7.92
C TYR A 59 2.82 16.14 6.87
N VAL A 60 2.91 14.88 7.30
CA VAL A 60 3.12 13.74 6.39
C VAL A 60 1.95 13.60 5.42
N ARG A 61 0.71 13.76 5.91
CA ARG A 61 -0.49 13.72 5.08
C ARG A 61 -0.43 14.72 3.92
N LYS A 62 -0.08 15.98 4.19
CA LYS A 62 0.06 17.01 3.15
C LYS A 62 1.11 16.65 2.10
N GLN A 63 2.25 16.10 2.53
CA GLN A 63 3.28 15.64 1.61
C GLN A 63 2.78 14.50 0.72
N VAL A 64 2.11 13.52 1.31
CA VAL A 64 1.55 12.36 0.60
C VAL A 64 0.49 12.80 -0.40
N GLU A 65 -0.44 13.68 0.00
CA GLU A 65 -1.44 14.27 -0.89
C GLU A 65 -0.79 14.99 -2.09
N SER A 66 0.27 15.77 -1.84
CA SER A 66 1.02 16.44 -2.90
C SER A 66 1.72 15.45 -3.85
N ILE A 67 2.24 14.34 -3.35
CA ILE A 67 2.87 13.30 -4.17
C ILE A 67 1.81 12.57 -5.01
N MET A 68 0.62 12.33 -4.47
CA MET A 68 -0.45 11.59 -5.15
C MET A 68 -1.26 12.45 -6.12
N HIS A 69 -1.20 13.77 -6.01
CA HIS A 69 -2.03 14.69 -6.79
C HIS A 69 -1.87 14.48 -8.31
N ASN A 70 -2.99 14.23 -9.01
CA ASN A 70 -3.06 13.94 -10.45
C ASN A 70 -2.14 12.80 -10.92
N ARG A 71 -1.86 11.82 -10.06
CA ARG A 71 -1.08 10.63 -10.41
C ARG A 71 -1.90 9.37 -10.22
N ILE A 72 -1.55 8.33 -10.98
CA ILE A 72 -2.08 6.99 -10.74
C ILE A 72 -1.45 6.41 -9.47
N VAL A 73 -2.28 5.95 -8.55
CA VAL A 73 -1.85 5.31 -7.30
C VAL A 73 -2.01 3.80 -7.42
N VAL A 74 -0.89 3.09 -7.36
CA VAL A 74 -0.82 1.64 -7.43
C VAL A 74 -0.60 1.08 -6.02
N GLY A 75 -1.31 0.01 -5.68
CA GLY A 75 -1.14 -0.67 -4.40
C GLY A 75 -1.89 -1.99 -4.33
N HIS A 76 -2.05 -2.52 -3.13
CA HIS A 76 -2.72 -3.78 -2.89
C HIS A 76 -3.64 -3.66 -1.67
N MET A 77 -4.96 -3.69 -1.90
CA MET A 77 -6.00 -3.44 -0.89
C MET A 77 -5.90 -2.03 -0.27
N LEU A 78 -5.81 -1.01 -1.13
CA LEU A 78 -5.54 0.41 -0.80
C LEU A 78 -6.61 1.09 0.08
N GLU A 79 -7.75 0.43 0.29
CA GLU A 79 -8.85 0.98 1.08
C GLU A 79 -8.45 1.32 2.51
N ASN A 80 -7.67 0.43 3.14
CA ASN A 80 -7.15 0.68 4.49
C ASN A 80 -6.16 1.84 4.51
N ASP A 81 -5.29 1.93 3.49
CA ASP A 81 -4.30 3.00 3.37
C ASP A 81 -4.98 4.37 3.20
N PHE A 82 -5.97 4.47 2.31
CA PHE A 82 -6.73 5.70 2.10
C PHE A 82 -7.55 6.09 3.34
N ALA A 83 -8.09 5.12 4.07
CA ALA A 83 -8.82 5.37 5.31
C ALA A 83 -7.92 6.00 6.39
N VAL A 84 -6.74 5.42 6.66
CA VAL A 84 -5.83 5.98 7.68
C VAL A 84 -5.17 7.29 7.24
N LEU A 85 -5.00 7.51 5.94
CA LEU A 85 -4.58 8.80 5.39
C LEU A 85 -5.70 9.85 5.37
N ASN A 86 -6.96 9.41 5.54
CA ASN A 86 -8.16 10.24 5.41
C ASN A 86 -8.19 11.01 4.08
N VAL A 87 -7.84 10.33 2.98
CA VAL A 87 -7.79 10.89 1.62
C VAL A 87 -8.82 10.24 0.71
N LYS A 88 -9.38 11.02 -0.22
CA LYS A 88 -10.19 10.51 -1.33
C LYS A 88 -9.40 10.67 -2.62
N HIS A 89 -9.03 9.55 -3.23
CA HIS A 89 -8.34 9.56 -4.53
C HIS A 89 -9.33 9.22 -5.65
N PRO A 90 -9.29 9.90 -6.83
CA PRO A 90 -10.22 9.63 -7.91
C PRO A 90 -10.18 8.16 -8.35
N PRO A 91 -11.32 7.44 -8.42
CA PRO A 91 -11.31 6.00 -8.70
C PRO A 91 -10.61 5.62 -10.01
N HIS A 92 -10.73 6.45 -11.05
CA HIS A 92 -10.08 6.21 -12.35
C HIS A 92 -8.55 6.32 -12.30
N LEU A 93 -7.98 6.91 -11.24
CA LEU A 93 -6.54 6.97 -10.97
C LEU A 93 -6.07 5.92 -9.97
N VAL A 94 -6.96 5.06 -9.45
CA VAL A 94 -6.56 3.96 -8.55
C VAL A 94 -6.27 2.70 -9.36
N ARG A 95 -5.16 2.03 -9.03
CA ARG A 95 -4.78 0.71 -9.53
C ARG A 95 -4.51 -0.21 -8.35
N ASP A 96 -5.60 -0.73 -7.77
CA ASP A 96 -5.54 -1.71 -6.69
C ASP A 96 -5.40 -3.14 -7.24
N THR A 97 -4.18 -3.68 -7.12
CA THR A 97 -3.81 -5.02 -7.62
C THR A 97 -4.53 -6.16 -6.89
N GLY A 98 -5.07 -5.93 -5.69
CA GLY A 98 -5.82 -6.93 -4.94
C GLY A 98 -7.28 -7.05 -5.36
N LYS A 99 -7.84 -5.98 -5.94
CA LYS A 99 -9.27 -5.87 -6.32
C LYS A 99 -9.56 -6.27 -7.76
N VAL A 100 -8.58 -6.24 -8.65
CA VAL A 100 -8.76 -6.57 -10.07
C VAL A 100 -8.44 -8.03 -10.40
N PRO A 101 -9.03 -8.61 -11.47
CA PRO A 101 -8.83 -10.01 -11.80
C PRO A 101 -7.44 -10.30 -12.41
N TYR A 102 -6.80 -9.31 -13.03
CA TYR A 102 -5.64 -9.53 -13.89
C TYR A 102 -4.45 -10.24 -13.21
N PRO A 103 -3.99 -9.83 -12.01
CA PRO A 103 -2.90 -10.52 -11.34
C PRO A 103 -3.28 -11.95 -10.94
N LYS A 104 -4.52 -12.17 -10.53
CA LYS A 104 -5.03 -13.48 -10.09
C LYS A 104 -5.10 -14.46 -11.26
N LEU A 105 -5.65 -14.01 -12.39
CA LEU A 105 -5.71 -14.78 -13.63
C LEU A 105 -4.32 -15.22 -14.09
N LEU A 106 -3.38 -14.27 -14.13
CA LEU A 106 -2.00 -14.55 -14.55
C LEU A 106 -1.29 -15.51 -13.58
N ALA A 107 -1.57 -15.41 -12.29
CA ALA A 107 -1.02 -16.28 -11.25
C ALA A 107 -1.73 -17.65 -11.14
N GLY A 108 -2.82 -17.88 -11.89
CA GLY A 108 -3.62 -19.10 -11.82
C GLY A 108 -4.45 -19.23 -10.54
N PHE A 109 -4.81 -18.13 -9.89
CA PHE A 109 -5.68 -18.11 -8.71
C PHE A 109 -7.17 -17.91 -9.07
N PRO A 110 -8.10 -18.39 -8.23
CA PRO A 110 -9.52 -18.04 -8.34
C PRO A 110 -9.74 -16.53 -8.21
N ILE A 111 -10.57 -15.96 -9.10
CA ILE A 111 -10.80 -14.51 -9.17
C ILE A 111 -11.64 -14.01 -7.99
N GLN A 112 -12.59 -14.84 -7.54
CA GLN A 112 -13.61 -14.50 -6.55
C GLN A 112 -13.06 -14.38 -5.13
N ILE A 113 -11.85 -14.89 -4.88
CA ILE A 113 -11.25 -14.95 -3.55
C ILE A 113 -10.20 -13.82 -3.41
N PRO A 114 -10.13 -13.12 -2.27
CA PRO A 114 -9.02 -12.22 -1.97
C PRO A 114 -7.70 -13.00 -1.92
N ILE A 115 -6.69 -12.55 -2.65
CA ILE A 115 -5.35 -13.15 -2.63
C ILE A 115 -4.40 -12.09 -2.09
N GLY A 116 -3.67 -12.43 -1.02
CA GLY A 116 -2.71 -11.53 -0.40
C GLY A 116 -1.47 -11.31 -1.27
N LEU A 117 -0.81 -10.18 -1.05
CA LEU A 117 0.36 -9.73 -1.81
C LEU A 117 1.46 -10.81 -1.86
N ARG A 118 1.84 -11.39 -0.71
CA ARG A 118 2.85 -12.45 -0.63
C ARG A 118 2.56 -13.66 -1.51
N ALA A 119 1.29 -14.09 -1.60
CA ALA A 119 0.91 -15.23 -2.42
C ALA A 119 1.02 -14.89 -3.92
N LEU A 120 0.62 -13.68 -4.31
CA LEU A 120 0.78 -13.21 -5.68
C LEU A 120 2.24 -13.07 -6.07
N THR A 121 3.08 -12.46 -5.23
CA THR A 121 4.51 -12.29 -5.54
C THR A 121 5.23 -13.62 -5.67
N LEU A 122 4.90 -14.58 -4.79
CA LEU A 122 5.49 -15.91 -4.84
C LEU A 122 5.12 -16.63 -6.14
N ARG A 123 3.85 -16.56 -6.56
CA ARG A 123 3.40 -17.20 -7.81
C ARG A 123 3.91 -16.52 -9.06
N LEU A 124 3.89 -15.19 -9.11
CA LEU A 124 4.22 -14.43 -10.32
C LEU A 124 5.72 -14.27 -10.53
N PHE A 125 6.50 -14.17 -9.46
CA PHE A 125 7.94 -13.85 -9.54
C PHE A 125 8.84 -14.89 -8.88
N GLY A 126 8.29 -15.87 -8.15
CA GLY A 126 9.10 -16.81 -7.35
C GLY A 126 9.75 -16.18 -6.12
N ILE A 127 9.27 -14.99 -5.70
CA ILE A 127 9.85 -14.21 -4.59
C ILE A 127 8.90 -14.23 -3.40
N SER A 128 9.38 -14.73 -2.26
CA SER A 128 8.68 -14.62 -0.97
C SER A 128 9.08 -13.33 -0.28
N ILE A 129 8.09 -12.47 -0.03
CA ILE A 129 8.20 -11.23 0.75
C ILE A 129 7.58 -11.43 2.13
N GLN A 130 7.72 -10.46 3.04
CA GLN A 130 7.08 -10.49 4.37
C GLN A 130 7.46 -11.77 5.16
N ASN A 131 8.73 -12.21 5.06
CA ASN A 131 9.20 -13.43 5.73
C ASN A 131 9.41 -13.23 7.24
N ALA A 132 9.56 -11.98 7.67
CA ALA A 132 9.68 -11.58 9.07
C ALA A 132 8.70 -10.42 9.31
N GLU A 133 9.17 -9.31 9.90
CA GLU A 133 8.40 -8.07 9.94
C GLU A 133 8.18 -7.54 8.52
N HIS A 134 6.98 -7.02 8.27
CA HIS A 134 6.68 -6.43 6.96
C HIS A 134 7.50 -5.17 6.72
N CYS A 135 7.97 -5.01 5.48
CA CYS A 135 8.64 -3.81 5.03
C CYS A 135 7.72 -3.06 4.05
N SER A 136 7.23 -1.89 4.44
CA SER A 136 6.34 -1.08 3.59
C SER A 136 6.96 -0.72 2.22
N ILE A 137 8.29 -0.60 2.12
CA ILE A 137 8.99 -0.37 0.84
C ILE A 137 8.94 -1.64 -0.03
N GLU A 138 9.16 -2.82 0.56
CA GLU A 138 9.07 -4.11 -0.13
C GLU A 138 7.65 -4.32 -0.69
N ASP A 139 6.63 -4.07 0.14
CA ASP A 139 5.23 -4.20 -0.23
C ASP A 139 4.83 -3.22 -1.36
N ALA A 140 5.29 -1.97 -1.29
CA ALA A 140 5.04 -0.97 -2.33
C ALA A 140 5.70 -1.36 -3.67
N ARG A 141 6.96 -1.85 -3.62
CA ARG A 141 7.67 -2.35 -4.81
C ARG A 141 7.00 -3.58 -5.41
N ALA A 142 6.59 -4.53 -4.57
CA ALA A 142 5.86 -5.72 -4.98
C ALA A 142 4.55 -5.36 -5.70
N SER A 143 3.76 -4.45 -5.12
CA SER A 143 2.52 -3.98 -5.74
C SER A 143 2.77 -3.30 -7.10
N MET A 144 3.80 -2.46 -7.19
CA MET A 144 4.20 -1.82 -8.45
C MET A 144 4.67 -2.84 -9.49
N ALA A 145 5.45 -3.85 -9.09
CA ALA A 145 5.91 -4.92 -9.97
C ALA A 145 4.74 -5.74 -10.53
N ILE A 146 3.76 -6.09 -9.69
CA ILE A 146 2.52 -6.76 -10.13
C ILE A 146 1.78 -5.91 -11.14
N TYR A 147 1.56 -4.62 -10.86
CA TYR A 147 0.90 -3.72 -11.80
C TYR A 147 1.61 -3.68 -13.15
N ARG A 148 2.93 -3.50 -13.16
CA ARG A 148 3.74 -3.47 -14.38
C ARG A 148 3.59 -4.74 -15.22
N LEU A 149 3.49 -5.90 -14.57
CA LEU A 149 3.33 -7.19 -15.24
C LEU A 149 1.99 -7.29 -15.98
N VAL A 150 0.90 -6.73 -15.41
CA VAL A 150 -0.45 -6.81 -15.99
C VAL A 150 -0.92 -5.53 -16.68
N LYS A 151 -0.09 -4.46 -16.67
CA LYS A 151 -0.44 -3.11 -17.08
C LYS A 151 -1.06 -3.05 -18.48
N ASN A 152 -0.45 -3.72 -19.46
CA ASN A 152 -0.91 -3.61 -20.84
C ASN A 152 -2.34 -4.14 -21.02
N MET A 153 -2.66 -5.27 -20.40
CA MET A 153 -4.02 -5.84 -20.42
C MET A 153 -4.99 -4.98 -19.62
N TRP A 154 -4.60 -4.55 -18.41
CA TRP A 154 -5.45 -3.74 -17.54
C TRP A 154 -5.81 -2.39 -18.17
N GLU A 155 -4.82 -1.62 -18.63
CA GLU A 155 -5.08 -0.29 -19.19
C GLU A 155 -5.85 -0.37 -20.52
N ALA A 156 -5.62 -1.41 -21.34
CA ALA A 156 -6.37 -1.60 -22.57
C ALA A 156 -7.86 -1.85 -22.31
N ASP A 157 -8.20 -2.59 -21.26
CA ASP A 157 -9.60 -2.83 -20.90
C ASP A 157 -10.28 -1.59 -20.33
N LEU A 158 -9.58 -0.78 -19.53
CA LEU A 158 -10.13 0.48 -19.02
C LEU A 158 -10.48 1.46 -20.14
N LEU A 159 -9.69 1.48 -21.22
CA LEU A 159 -9.97 2.30 -22.40
C LEU A 159 -11.22 1.84 -23.17
N LYS A 160 -11.54 0.55 -23.14
CA LYS A 160 -12.77 0.02 -23.77
C LYS A 160 -14.02 0.34 -22.96
N THR A 161 -13.92 0.31 -21.63
CA THR A 161 -15.05 0.59 -20.72
C THR A 161 -15.36 2.09 -20.59
N SER A 162 -14.44 2.96 -21.01
CA SER A 162 -14.60 4.42 -20.98
C SER A 162 -15.23 5.00 -22.26
N GLN A 163 -15.57 4.14 -23.23
CA GLN A 163 -16.31 4.46 -24.45
C GLN A 163 -17.76 4.00 -24.31
#